data_AF-A0A2T7TNP6-F1
#
_entry.id   AF-A0A2T7TNP6-F1
#
_cell.length_a   1.000
_cell.length_b   1.000
_cell.length_c   1.000
_cell.angle_alpha   90.00
_cell.angle_beta   90.00
_cell.angle_gamma   90.00
#
_symmetry.space_group_name_H-M   'P 1'
#
loop_
_entity.id
_entity.type
_entity.pdbx_description
1 polymer ?
#
loop_
_entity_poly.entity_id
_entity_poly.type
_entity_poly.pdbx_seq_one_letter_code
_entity_poly.pdbx_strand_id
1 'polypeptide(L)'
;MSTSTYTSKQKAAVLGLVLAGLTGLILTGLLLQEYGPGNMGAGLLAGGAVGLVAALIGLWRITKTPSRVSTFERAWTQTGDERDNAVLTRSLAILGLLAVPLTAIAAIAVGFGAAVEMVLALLLLAQALVGAVAFVAINRKS
;
A
#
# COMPACT_ATOMS: atom_id res chain seq x y z
N MET A 1 -0.83 14.20 27.65
CA MET A 1 -1.23 13.96 26.24
C MET A 1 -0.96 15.24 25.47
N SER A 2 0.22 15.37 24.88
CA SER A 2 0.61 16.58 24.14
C SER A 2 -0.04 16.51 22.76
N THR A 3 -1.10 17.28 22.54
CA THR A 3 -1.63 17.50 21.19
C THR A 3 -0.60 18.31 20.41
N SER A 4 0.21 17.62 19.61
CA SER A 4 1.02 18.25 18.56
C SER A 4 0.08 19.01 17.62
N THR A 5 -0.09 20.31 17.85
CA THR A 5 -0.80 21.20 16.93
C THR A 5 0.07 21.37 15.70
N TYR A 6 -0.22 20.59 14.65
CA TYR A 6 0.38 20.79 13.34
C TYR A 6 0.26 22.26 12.92
N THR A 7 1.39 22.85 12.53
CA THR A 7 1.43 24.22 12.03
C THR A 7 0.60 24.33 10.74
N SER A 8 0.07 25.51 10.43
CA SER A 8 -0.69 25.72 9.19
C SER A 8 0.10 25.34 7.93
N LYS A 9 1.43 25.52 7.96
CA LYS A 9 2.33 25.10 6.88
C LYS A 9 2.38 23.57 6.72
N GLN A 10 2.43 22.82 7.82
CA GLN A 10 2.41 21.35 7.79
C GLN A 10 1.06 20.82 7.30
N LYS A 11 -0.05 21.42 7.73
CA LYS A 11 -1.39 21.07 7.23
C LYS A 11 -1.51 21.31 5.74
N ALA A 12 -1.04 22.47 5.26
CA ALA A 12 -1.02 22.79 3.84
C ALA A 12 -0.12 21.83 3.03
N ALA A 13 1.04 21.44 3.57
CA ALA A 13 1.93 20.49 2.92
C ALA A 13 1.28 19.09 2.79
N VAL A 14 0.66 18.59 3.85
CA VAL A 14 -0.06 17.30 3.82
C VAL A 14 -1.22 17.36 2.84
N LEU A 15 -2.03 18.42 2.87
CA LEU A 15 -3.14 18.60 1.95
C LEU A 15 -2.65 18.68 0.50
N GLY A 16 -1.57 19.41 0.25
CA GLY A 16 -0.93 19.53 -1.06
C GLY A 16 -0.44 18.18 -1.58
N LEU A 17 0.18 17.36 -0.73
CA LEU A 17 0.64 16.02 -1.10
C LEU A 17 -0.52 15.09 -1.43
N VAL A 18 -1.62 15.15 -0.66
CA VAL A 18 -2.83 14.37 -0.95
C VAL A 18 -3.46 14.80 -2.28
N LEU A 19 -3.60 16.10 -2.52
CA LEU A 19 -4.17 16.63 -3.76
C LEU A 19 -3.28 16.30 -4.97
N ALA A 20 -1.96 16.40 -4.83
CA ALA A 20 -1.01 16.01 -5.87
C ALA A 20 -1.12 14.50 -6.18
N GLY A 21 -1.21 13.66 -5.15
CA GLY A 21 -1.42 12.21 -5.31
C GLY A 21 -2.73 11.88 -6.02
N LEU A 22 -3.85 12.51 -5.61
CA LEU A 22 -5.15 12.36 -6.27
C LEU A 22 -5.11 12.83 -7.74
N THR A 23 -4.47 13.96 -7.99
CA THR A 23 -4.33 14.51 -9.34
C THR A 23 -3.53 13.55 -10.23
N GLY A 24 -2.39 13.04 -9.73
CA GLY A 24 -1.60 12.04 -10.42
C GLY A 24 -2.39 10.76 -10.72
N LEU A 25 -3.13 10.24 -9.75
CA LEU A 25 -3.98 9.06 -9.92
C LEU A 25 -5.05 9.27 -11.00
N ILE A 26 -5.78 10.38 -10.95
CA ILE A 26 -6.85 10.69 -11.91
C ILE A 26 -6.27 10.90 -13.31
N LEU A 27 -5.22 11.72 -13.44
CA LEU A 27 -4.59 11.99 -14.75
C LEU A 27 -4.05 10.70 -15.37
N THR A 28 -3.40 9.85 -14.58
CA THR A 28 -2.89 8.56 -15.08
C THR A 28 -4.04 7.64 -15.47
N GLY A 29 -5.12 7.59 -14.69
CA GLY A 29 -6.32 6.82 -15.01
C GLY A 29 -6.98 7.26 -16.32
N LEU A 30 -7.13 8.57 -16.53
CA LEU A 30 -7.69 9.13 -17.75
C LEU A 30 -6.77 8.87 -18.96
N LEU A 31 -5.45 9.03 -18.80
CA LEU A 31 -4.48 8.71 -19.84
C LEU A 31 -4.51 7.22 -20.22
N LEU A 32 -4.62 6.32 -19.25
CA LEU A 32 -4.76 4.89 -19.49
C LEU A 32 -6.12 4.51 -20.08
N GLN A 33 -7.15 5.34 -19.89
CA GLN A 33 -8.44 5.12 -20.52
C GLN A 33 -8.44 5.55 -21.99
N GLU A 34 -7.69 6.61 -22.33
CA GLU A 34 -7.57 7.13 -23.69
C GLU A 34 -6.54 6.35 -24.53
N TYR A 35 -5.39 6.01 -23.95
CA TYR A 35 -4.24 5.45 -24.66
C TYR A 35 -3.85 4.04 -24.21
N GLY A 36 -4.42 3.55 -23.12
CA GLY A 36 -4.10 2.23 -22.59
C GLY A 36 -4.87 1.11 -23.30
N PRO A 37 -4.28 -0.09 -23.43
CA PRO A 37 -5.00 -1.23 -23.98
C PRO A 37 -6.07 -1.73 -23.01
N GLY A 38 -7.26 -2.06 -23.54
CA GLY A 38 -8.36 -2.65 -22.77
C GLY A 38 -8.93 -1.72 -21.69
N ASN A 39 -9.23 -2.28 -20.51
CA ASN A 39 -9.87 -1.57 -19.39
C ASN A 39 -8.87 -1.13 -18.29
N MET A 40 -7.60 -0.87 -18.64
CA MET A 40 -6.56 -0.53 -17.67
C MET A 40 -6.88 0.75 -16.86
N GLY A 41 -7.42 1.79 -17.51
CA GLY A 41 -7.81 3.02 -16.82
C GLY A 41 -8.87 2.79 -15.74
N ALA A 42 -9.92 2.01 -16.06
CA ALA A 42 -10.94 1.64 -15.09
C ALA A 42 -10.36 0.80 -13.93
N GLY A 43 -9.45 -0.13 -14.24
CA GLY A 43 -8.75 -0.93 -13.23
C GLY A 43 -7.91 -0.09 -12.26
N LEU A 44 -7.12 0.85 -12.78
CA LEU A 44 -6.31 1.76 -11.95
C LEU A 44 -7.20 2.63 -11.07
N LEU A 45 -8.25 3.23 -11.63
CA LEU A 45 -9.16 4.11 -10.89
C LEU A 45 -9.94 3.36 -9.81
N ALA A 46 -10.43 2.16 -10.11
CA ALA A 46 -11.12 1.32 -9.13
C ALA A 46 -10.19 0.89 -8.00
N GLY A 47 -9.00 0.37 -8.33
CA GLY A 47 -8.01 -0.03 -7.33
C GLY A 47 -7.54 1.15 -6.47
N GLY A 48 -7.30 2.30 -7.10
CA GLY A 48 -6.96 3.56 -6.43
C GLY A 48 -8.04 4.03 -5.48
N ALA A 49 -9.31 3.99 -5.89
CA ALA A 49 -10.44 4.35 -5.05
C ALA A 49 -10.55 3.43 -3.83
N VAL A 50 -10.42 2.11 -4.02
CA VAL A 50 -10.41 1.13 -2.92
C VAL A 50 -9.26 1.42 -1.94
N GLY A 51 -8.05 1.67 -2.45
CA GLY A 51 -6.89 2.02 -1.63
C GLY A 51 -7.10 3.31 -0.83
N LEU A 52 -7.67 4.35 -1.44
CA LEU A 52 -7.99 5.62 -0.77
C LEU A 52 -9.01 5.42 0.35
N VAL A 53 -10.08 4.67 0.10
CA VAL A 53 -11.09 4.37 1.13
C VAL A 53 -10.47 3.61 2.29
N ALA A 54 -9.64 2.60 2.02
CA ALA A 54 -8.94 1.86 3.07
C ALA A 54 -8.02 2.76 3.91
N ALA A 55 -7.27 3.66 3.27
CA ALA A 55 -6.41 4.62 3.94
C ALA A 55 -7.21 5.60 4.82
N LEU A 56 -8.33 6.12 4.32
CA LEU A 56 -9.23 7.01 5.07
C LEU A 56 -9.84 6.32 6.28
N ILE A 57 -10.27 5.06 6.13
CA ILE A 57 -10.78 4.25 7.24
C ILE A 57 -9.69 4.05 8.30
N GLY A 58 -8.46 3.71 7.90
CA GLY A 58 -7.33 3.58 8.81
C GLY A 58 -7.05 4.86 9.58
N LEU A 59 -6.96 5.99 8.88
CA LEU A 59 -6.72 7.30 9.50
C LEU A 59 -7.87 7.70 10.44
N TRP A 60 -9.11 7.45 10.04
CA TRP A 60 -10.29 7.68 10.88
C TRP A 60 -10.23 6.83 12.15
N ARG A 61 -9.88 5.54 12.04
CA ARG A 61 -9.74 4.66 13.21
C ARG A 61 -8.65 5.12 14.17
N ILE A 62 -7.49 5.51 13.65
CA ILE A 62 -6.34 5.98 14.44
C ILE A 62 -6.70 7.27 15.19
N THR A 63 -7.42 8.18 14.54
CA THR A 63 -7.82 9.46 15.15
C THR A 63 -8.99 9.33 16.14
N LYS A 64 -9.99 8.50 15.85
CA LYS A 64 -11.17 8.31 16.72
C LYS A 64 -10.92 7.35 17.89
N THR A 65 -10.13 6.29 17.67
CA THR A 65 -10.00 5.18 18.62
C THR A 65 -8.54 4.78 18.85
N PRO A 66 -7.70 5.70 19.36
CA PRO A 66 -6.25 5.46 19.52
C PRO A 66 -5.91 4.29 20.44
N SER A 67 -6.81 3.90 21.35
CA SER A 67 -6.62 2.76 22.26
C SER A 67 -6.83 1.38 21.60
N ARG A 68 -7.39 1.32 20.39
CA ARG A 68 -7.65 0.06 19.64
C ARG A 68 -6.84 -0.05 18.35
N VAL A 69 -5.74 0.69 18.26
CA VAL A 69 -4.87 0.71 17.09
C VAL A 69 -4.05 -0.58 17.04
N SER A 70 -4.06 -1.23 15.88
CA SER A 70 -3.31 -2.47 15.64
C SER A 70 -1.80 -2.22 15.58
N THR A 71 -1.00 -3.26 15.84
CA THR A 71 0.47 -3.23 15.68
C THR A 71 0.90 -2.69 14.31
N PHE A 72 0.21 -3.09 13.25
CA PHE A 72 0.48 -2.60 11.90
C PHE A 72 0.24 -1.09 11.78
N GLU A 73 -0.93 -0.62 12.23
CA GLU A 73 -1.26 0.81 12.18
C GLU A 73 -0.27 1.64 13.00
N ARG A 74 0.15 1.19 14.19
CA ARG A 74 1.14 1.89 15.02
C ARG A 74 2.52 1.95 14.36
N ALA A 75 2.99 0.85 13.78
CA ALA A 75 4.27 0.82 13.06
C ALA A 75 4.23 1.70 11.80
N TRP A 76 3.13 1.66 11.07
CA TRP A 76 2.92 2.45 9.86
C TRP A 76 2.88 3.96 10.15
N THR A 77 2.23 4.37 11.23
CA THR A 77 2.21 5.79 11.65
C THR A 77 3.43 6.23 12.45
N GLN A 78 4.44 5.36 12.61
CA GLN A 78 5.65 5.66 13.41
C GLN A 78 5.32 6.03 14.87
N THR A 79 4.22 5.50 15.40
CA THR A 79 3.79 5.68 16.81
C THR A 79 3.93 4.39 17.62
N GLY A 80 4.48 3.33 17.02
CA GLY A 80 4.76 2.05 17.66
C GLY A 80 6.04 2.07 18.50
N ASP A 81 6.19 1.07 19.35
CA ASP A 81 7.43 0.82 20.08
C ASP A 81 8.50 0.22 19.14
N GLU A 82 9.72 0.00 19.67
CA GLU A 82 10.82 -0.61 18.91
C GLU A 82 10.44 -1.99 18.36
N ARG A 83 9.59 -2.73 19.08
CA ARG A 83 9.09 -4.05 18.67
C ARG A 83 8.22 -3.92 17.42
N ASP A 84 7.23 -3.04 17.41
CA ASP A 84 6.31 -2.83 16.29
C ASP A 84 7.10 -2.44 15.01
N ASN A 85 8.09 -1.56 15.15
CA ASN A 85 8.97 -1.16 14.05
C ASN A 85 9.87 -2.30 13.55
N ALA A 86 10.39 -3.14 14.45
CA ALA A 86 11.18 -4.31 14.07
C ALA A 86 10.34 -5.36 13.33
N VAL A 87 9.08 -5.58 13.74
CA VAL A 87 8.15 -6.48 13.05
C VAL A 87 7.88 -5.98 11.65
N LEU A 88 7.54 -4.70 11.48
CA LEU A 88 7.27 -4.12 10.16
C LEU A 88 8.52 -4.19 9.27
N THR A 89 9.68 -3.77 9.76
CA THR A 89 10.94 -3.78 9.01
C THR A 89 11.30 -5.19 8.53
N ARG A 90 11.21 -6.20 9.40
CA ARG A 90 11.50 -7.59 9.02
C ARG A 90 10.49 -8.13 8.01
N SER A 91 9.21 -7.79 8.17
CA SER A 91 8.17 -8.20 7.21
C SER A 91 8.38 -7.59 5.82
N LEU A 92 8.74 -6.30 5.76
CA LEU A 92 9.06 -5.61 4.51
C LEU A 92 10.36 -6.11 3.89
N ALA A 93 11.35 -6.50 4.69
CA ALA A 93 12.56 -7.13 4.18
C ALA A 93 12.27 -8.47 3.49
N ILE A 94 11.39 -9.31 4.06
CA ILE A 94 10.95 -10.56 3.41
C ILE A 94 10.19 -10.27 2.12
N LEU A 95 9.26 -9.30 2.14
CA LEU A 95 8.54 -8.90 0.94
C LEU A 95 9.49 -8.42 -0.16
N GLY A 96 10.45 -7.55 0.18
CA GLY A 96 11.45 -7.04 -0.75
C GLY A 96 12.34 -8.15 -1.32
N LEU A 97 12.78 -9.08 -0.47
CA LEU A 97 13.59 -10.23 -0.90
C LEU A 97 12.82 -11.13 -1.87
N LEU A 98 11.53 -11.37 -1.63
CA LEU A 98 10.69 -12.21 -2.47
C LEU A 98 10.11 -11.48 -3.69
N ALA A 99 10.07 -10.14 -3.69
CA ALA A 99 9.58 -9.35 -4.81
C ALA A 99 10.40 -9.61 -6.08
N VAL A 100 11.73 -9.73 -5.97
CA VAL A 100 12.63 -9.99 -7.11
C VAL A 100 12.32 -11.33 -7.79
N PRO A 101 12.36 -12.49 -7.10
CA PRO A 101 12.06 -13.76 -7.73
C PRO A 101 10.60 -13.86 -8.20
N LEU A 102 9.63 -13.31 -7.47
CA LEU A 102 8.23 -13.29 -7.91
C LEU A 102 8.07 -12.50 -9.22
N THR A 103 8.74 -11.36 -9.34
CA THR A 103 8.70 -10.54 -10.56
C THR A 103 9.42 -11.25 -11.71
N ALA A 104 10.53 -11.94 -11.44
CA ALA A 104 11.22 -12.75 -12.45
C ALA A 104 10.33 -13.89 -12.97
N ILE A 105 9.65 -14.62 -12.07
CA ILE A 105 8.71 -15.68 -12.44
C ILE A 105 7.55 -15.12 -13.27
N ALA A 106 7.00 -13.97 -12.88
CA ALA A 106 5.96 -13.29 -13.65
C ALA A 106 6.44 -12.92 -15.07
N ALA A 107 7.64 -12.35 -15.19
CA ALA A 107 8.23 -12.02 -16.49
C ALA A 107 8.43 -13.26 -17.37
N ILE A 108 8.91 -14.36 -16.79
CA ILE A 108 9.06 -15.64 -17.49
C ILE A 108 7.70 -16.17 -17.95
N ALA A 109 6.68 -16.14 -17.08
CA ALA A 109 5.33 -16.60 -17.42
C ALA A 109 4.74 -15.82 -18.60
N VAL A 110 4.90 -14.49 -18.61
CA VAL A 110 4.51 -13.65 -19.76
C VAL A 110 5.29 -14.04 -21.01
N GLY A 111 6.60 -14.28 -20.90
CA GLY A 111 7.44 -14.72 -22.01
C GLY A 111 7.02 -16.06 -22.63
N PHE A 112 6.42 -16.96 -21.83
CA PHE A 112 5.84 -18.23 -22.30
C PHE A 112 4.41 -18.10 -22.84
N GLY A 113 3.88 -16.88 -22.96
CA GLY A 113 2.56 -16.61 -23.54
C GLY A 113 1.40 -16.61 -22.54
N ALA A 114 1.66 -16.55 -21.24
CA ALA A 114 0.60 -16.33 -20.26
C ALA A 114 -0.02 -14.94 -20.44
N ALA A 115 -1.33 -14.82 -20.21
CA ALA A 115 -2.04 -13.54 -20.28
C ALA A 115 -1.46 -12.54 -19.27
N VAL A 116 -1.05 -11.37 -19.75
CA VAL A 116 -0.33 -10.36 -18.97
C VAL A 116 -1.18 -9.88 -17.79
N GLU A 117 -2.45 -9.62 -18.01
CA GLU A 117 -3.40 -9.13 -17.00
C GLU A 117 -3.53 -10.14 -15.85
N MET A 118 -3.63 -11.42 -16.18
CA MET A 118 -3.70 -12.51 -15.21
C MET A 118 -2.39 -12.60 -14.40
N VAL A 119 -1.24 -12.55 -15.07
CA VAL A 119 0.06 -12.64 -14.41
C VAL A 119 0.28 -11.46 -13.47
N LEU A 120 -0.07 -10.23 -13.88
CA LEU A 120 0.04 -9.05 -13.03
C LEU A 120 -0.91 -9.11 -11.84
N ALA A 121 -2.15 -9.56 -12.04
CA ALA A 121 -3.09 -9.76 -10.94
C ALA A 121 -2.56 -10.77 -9.91
N LEU A 122 -2.03 -11.91 -10.38
CA LEU A 122 -1.44 -12.94 -9.52
C LEU A 122 -0.17 -12.44 -8.83
N LEU A 123 0.68 -11.67 -9.50
CA LEU A 123 1.89 -11.08 -8.92
C LEU A 123 1.52 -10.13 -7.78
N LEU A 124 0.54 -9.23 -7.99
CA LEU A 124 0.08 -8.30 -6.97
C LEU A 124 -0.53 -9.04 -5.76
N LEU A 125 -1.36 -10.05 -6.02
CA LEU A 125 -1.92 -10.89 -4.95
C LEU A 125 -0.83 -11.64 -4.19
N ALA A 126 0.15 -12.21 -4.89
CA ALA A 126 1.26 -12.92 -4.27
C ALA A 126 2.10 -11.99 -3.39
N GLN A 127 2.41 -10.78 -3.86
CA GLN A 127 3.12 -9.77 -3.06
C GLN A 127 2.32 -9.36 -1.81
N ALA A 128 1.02 -9.11 -1.95
CA ALA A 128 0.16 -8.78 -0.82
C ALA A 128 0.10 -9.93 0.21
N LEU A 129 -0.05 -11.17 -0.26
CA LEU A 129 -0.07 -12.36 0.60
C LEU A 129 1.27 -12.60 1.30
N VAL A 130 2.39 -12.45 0.59
CA VAL A 130 3.73 -12.57 1.19
C VAL A 130 3.90 -11.54 2.31
N GLY A 131 3.54 -10.27 2.06
CA GLY A 131 3.60 -9.22 3.07
C GLY A 131 2.73 -9.54 4.29
N ALA A 132 1.47 -9.94 4.07
CA ALA A 132 0.53 -10.29 5.13
C ALA A 132 0.98 -11.51 5.96
N VAL A 133 1.42 -12.58 5.30
CA VAL A 133 1.89 -13.80 5.95
C VAL A 133 3.18 -13.54 6.71
N ALA A 134 4.14 -12.82 6.12
CA ALA A 134 5.38 -12.45 6.80
C ALA A 134 5.09 -11.63 8.06
N PHE A 135 4.23 -10.62 7.96
CA PHE A 135 3.83 -9.79 9.09
C PHE A 135 3.17 -10.63 10.21
N VAL A 136 2.17 -11.45 9.87
CA VAL A 136 1.47 -12.30 10.85
C VAL A 136 2.43 -13.32 11.48
N ALA A 137 3.29 -13.96 10.70
CA ALA A 137 4.23 -14.96 11.18
C ALA A 137 5.28 -14.35 12.13
N ILE A 138 5.80 -13.16 11.82
CA ILE A 138 6.75 -12.47 12.69
C ILE A 138 6.05 -11.95 13.94
N ASN A 139 4.88 -11.33 13.80
CA ASN A 139 4.14 -10.78 14.94
C ASN A 139 3.73 -11.85 15.96
N ARG A 140 3.45 -13.09 15.52
CA ARG A 140 3.16 -14.22 16.40
C ARG A 140 4.39 -14.78 17.14
N LYS A 141 5.60 -14.53 16.63
CA LYS A 141 6.85 -15.06 17.20
C LYS A 141 7.57 -14.08 18.13
N SER A 142 7.31 -12.79 17.98
CA SER A 142 7.78 -11.73 18.89
C SER A 142 6.87 -11.58 20.10
#